data_AF-A0A800A196-F1
#
_entry.id   AF-A0A800A196-F1
#
_cell.length_a   1.000
_cell.length_b   1.000
_cell.length_c   1.000
_cell.angle_alpha   90.00
_cell.angle_beta   90.00
_cell.angle_gamma   90.00
#
_symmetry.space_group_name_H-M   'P 1'
#
loop_
_entity.id
_entity.type
_entity.pdbx_description
1 polymer ?
#
loop_
_entity_poly.entity_id
_entity_poly.type
_entity_poly.pdbx_seq_one_letter_code
_entity_poly.pdbx_strand_id
1 'polypeptide(L)'
;ADAKDIRGDADLSALVWASWDEGGLHIALKVRDDSLDLFPEPSLKWWERDSVEFWVGSLQVGLSLSRKGVKACTTKEWLGSVRAVFRPERGGYVLEVSAPWDVLGIRPRVGLSFPFAVGINDADGRGRREGQIYFPSTWVHSQVETFSIAVLANASGEVPSRAGRGRTVKAVTLTKEGLVLKIEVPADKGMVMAEASLAVPPSEPEVRVELDLPRREENPGRLRWPPPLAPDRGEIWLAFSPYGNGLLVPASDPPLKWLSCFGILDMPWVGVIDLETGSGCMVLVESPDDAIITLVRTSRREGIFVPQLLWHPSMGKFRYPRRLTYRFFAQGGYVAMCKHFRRVVVEREGILPLSERAKKNPNIRRLLGAPDIWGARGLSFCREAYRAGMRRGIINGRFPPDDMREINRLGFLTSEYDNYVDIPRGGIRVERGLEEDFRRMSEALKAGALKSLPRKVKEALLEARIRADGSPWRGWVNFRGNRFWFKRCSAKM
;
A
#
# COMPACT_ATOMS: atom_id res chain seq x y z
N ALA A 1 2.33 -35.92 -11.34
CA ALA A 1 3.06 -36.53 -12.45
C ALA A 1 2.10 -37.34 -13.33
N ASP A 2 2.22 -37.24 -14.64
CA ASP A 2 1.56 -38.13 -15.60
C ASP A 2 2.45 -39.35 -15.84
N ALA A 3 2.85 -40.00 -14.75
CA ALA A 3 3.73 -41.17 -14.76
C ALA A 3 2.91 -42.48 -14.84
N LYS A 4 1.65 -42.41 -15.30
CA LYS A 4 0.69 -43.51 -15.23
C LYS A 4 1.15 -44.75 -16.00
N ASP A 5 1.94 -44.53 -17.05
CA ASP A 5 2.40 -45.59 -17.92
C ASP A 5 3.89 -45.94 -17.71
N ILE A 6 4.60 -45.25 -16.79
CA ILE A 6 5.98 -45.56 -16.39
C ILE A 6 6.00 -46.76 -15.43
N ARG A 7 6.59 -47.88 -15.85
CA ARG A 7 6.55 -49.19 -15.17
C ARG A 7 7.66 -49.39 -14.13
N GLY A 8 8.52 -48.39 -13.94
CA GLY A 8 9.55 -48.33 -12.89
C GLY A 8 10.86 -47.70 -13.38
N ASP A 9 11.89 -47.69 -12.53
CA ASP A 9 13.16 -47.01 -12.84
C ASP A 9 13.90 -47.54 -14.08
N ALA A 10 13.60 -48.78 -14.49
CA ALA A 10 14.20 -49.40 -15.68
C ALA A 10 13.56 -48.93 -16.98
N ASP A 11 12.29 -48.51 -16.92
CA ASP A 11 11.51 -47.89 -17.99
C ASP A 11 11.99 -46.44 -18.10
N LEU A 12 11.74 -45.58 -17.10
CA LEU A 12 12.26 -44.22 -17.08
C LEU A 12 12.75 -43.78 -15.70
N SER A 13 14.01 -43.35 -15.63
CA SER A 13 14.56 -42.68 -14.46
C SER A 13 15.65 -41.68 -14.83
N ALA A 14 15.97 -40.75 -13.94
CA ALA A 14 17.08 -39.83 -14.20
C ALA A 14 17.76 -39.33 -12.94
N LEU A 15 19.04 -39.02 -13.12
CA LEU A 15 19.83 -38.22 -12.20
C LEU A 15 20.05 -36.84 -12.81
N VAL A 16 19.82 -35.81 -12.00
CA VAL A 16 19.94 -34.41 -12.41
C VAL A 16 20.94 -33.71 -11.49
N TRP A 17 21.92 -33.04 -12.10
CA TRP A 17 22.86 -32.16 -11.44
C TRP A 17 22.69 -30.76 -12.00
N ALA A 18 22.77 -29.76 -11.12
CA ALA A 18 22.72 -28.36 -11.53
C ALA A 18 23.87 -27.60 -10.88
N SER A 19 24.48 -26.69 -11.63
CA SER A 19 25.49 -25.75 -11.18
C SER A 19 25.28 -24.40 -11.87
N TRP A 20 26.02 -23.38 -11.45
CA TRP A 20 25.90 -22.06 -12.04
C TRP A 20 27.21 -21.28 -11.96
N ASP A 21 27.37 -20.32 -12.87
CA ASP A 21 28.46 -19.34 -12.87
C ASP A 21 27.95 -17.97 -13.35
N GLU A 22 28.84 -17.00 -13.58
CA GLU A 22 28.45 -15.68 -14.11
C GLU A 22 27.83 -15.72 -15.50
N GLY A 23 28.09 -16.78 -16.28
CA GLY A 23 27.61 -16.95 -17.65
C GLY A 23 26.23 -17.58 -17.74
N GLY A 24 25.87 -18.51 -16.85
CA GLY A 24 24.56 -19.15 -16.90
C GLY A 24 24.27 -20.22 -15.85
N LEU A 25 23.09 -20.81 -16.00
CA LEU A 25 22.68 -22.03 -15.32
C LEU A 25 23.11 -23.24 -16.15
N HIS A 26 23.78 -24.19 -15.52
CA HIS A 26 24.22 -25.44 -16.16
C HIS A 26 23.49 -26.62 -15.54
N ILE A 27 22.94 -27.50 -16.38
CA ILE A 27 22.23 -28.70 -15.93
C ILE A 27 22.83 -29.90 -16.67
N ALA A 28 23.22 -30.92 -15.93
CA ALA A 28 23.62 -32.22 -16.46
C ALA A 28 22.59 -33.26 -16.05
N LEU A 29 22.23 -34.14 -16.99
CA LEU A 29 21.28 -35.22 -16.77
C LEU A 29 21.88 -36.52 -17.26
N LYS A 30 21.63 -37.59 -16.49
CA LYS A 30 21.78 -38.96 -16.94
C LYS A 30 20.40 -39.61 -16.87
N VAL A 31 19.83 -39.89 -18.03
CA VAL A 31 18.51 -40.49 -18.18
C VAL A 31 18.68 -41.96 -18.53
N ARG A 32 17.90 -42.80 -17.86
CA ARG A 32 17.69 -44.19 -18.21
C ARG A 32 16.33 -44.30 -18.87
N ASP A 33 16.31 -45.02 -19.98
CA ASP A 33 15.18 -45.13 -20.91
C ASP A 33 15.30 -46.50 -21.60
N ASP A 34 14.25 -47.32 -21.59
CA ASP A 34 14.27 -48.64 -22.22
C ASP A 34 14.03 -48.61 -23.74
N SER A 35 13.46 -47.52 -24.28
CA SER A 35 13.24 -47.36 -25.72
C SER A 35 13.32 -45.90 -26.21
N LEU A 36 14.55 -45.45 -26.37
CA LEU A 36 14.87 -44.12 -26.91
C LEU A 36 14.36 -43.86 -28.35
N ASP A 37 13.29 -43.08 -28.45
CA ASP A 37 12.62 -42.54 -29.63
C ASP A 37 12.97 -41.07 -29.86
N LEU A 38 13.81 -40.81 -30.87
CA LEU A 38 14.30 -39.48 -31.22
C LEU A 38 13.65 -38.94 -32.49
N PHE A 39 13.51 -37.62 -32.57
CA PHE A 39 13.15 -37.00 -33.84
C PHE A 39 14.25 -37.20 -34.92
N PRO A 40 13.88 -37.22 -36.21
CA PRO A 40 14.84 -37.07 -37.30
C PRO A 40 15.56 -35.71 -37.27
N GLU A 41 14.83 -34.66 -36.88
CA GLU A 41 15.26 -33.27 -36.74
C GLU A 41 14.58 -32.64 -35.52
N PRO A 42 15.21 -31.70 -34.80
CA PRO A 42 14.58 -31.06 -33.65
C PRO A 42 13.23 -30.40 -34.01
N SER A 43 12.25 -30.55 -33.12
CA SER A 43 10.89 -30.02 -33.22
C SER A 43 10.55 -29.10 -32.05
N LEU A 44 9.76 -28.05 -32.30
CA LEU A 44 9.17 -27.20 -31.24
C LEU A 44 8.13 -27.95 -30.40
N LYS A 45 7.74 -29.16 -30.82
CA LYS A 45 6.87 -30.08 -30.07
C LYS A 45 7.69 -31.19 -29.43
N TRP A 46 8.73 -30.83 -28.66
CA TRP A 46 9.69 -31.79 -28.10
C TRP A 46 9.00 -32.93 -27.33
N TRP A 47 7.90 -32.64 -26.65
CA TRP A 47 7.13 -33.59 -25.84
C TRP A 47 6.49 -34.75 -26.64
N GLU A 48 6.46 -34.72 -27.98
CA GLU A 48 5.94 -35.84 -28.79
C GLU A 48 6.93 -37.03 -28.89
N ARG A 49 8.15 -36.86 -28.36
CA ARG A 49 9.25 -37.83 -28.33
C ARG A 49 10.01 -37.74 -27.00
N ASP A 50 10.99 -38.63 -26.81
CA ASP A 50 11.86 -38.56 -25.64
C ASP A 50 12.63 -37.26 -25.62
N SER A 51 12.48 -36.58 -24.50
CA SER A 51 12.96 -35.22 -24.37
C SER A 51 13.02 -34.80 -22.91
N VAL A 52 13.82 -33.78 -22.68
CA VAL A 52 13.95 -33.14 -21.38
C VAL A 52 13.37 -31.76 -21.46
N GLU A 53 12.77 -31.30 -20.38
CA GLU A 53 12.41 -29.90 -20.20
C GLU A 53 12.74 -29.42 -18.78
N PHE A 54 12.98 -28.13 -18.65
CA PHE A 54 13.15 -27.50 -17.35
C PHE A 54 12.45 -26.16 -17.29
N TRP A 55 12.12 -25.74 -16.08
CA TRP A 55 11.48 -24.46 -15.80
C TRP A 55 12.34 -23.61 -14.89
N VAL A 56 12.43 -22.33 -15.22
CA VAL A 56 13.01 -21.28 -14.37
C VAL A 56 11.98 -20.18 -14.24
N GLY A 57 11.35 -20.08 -13.06
CA GLY A 57 10.15 -19.25 -12.89
C GLY A 57 9.01 -19.74 -13.77
N SER A 58 8.46 -18.86 -14.61
CA SER A 58 7.42 -19.20 -15.60
C SER A 58 7.96 -19.59 -16.98
N LEU A 59 9.27 -19.46 -17.22
CA LEU A 59 9.88 -19.83 -18.49
C LEU A 59 10.07 -21.35 -18.55
N GLN A 60 9.50 -21.98 -19.58
CA GLN A 60 9.70 -23.38 -19.92
C GLN A 60 10.73 -23.49 -21.05
N VAL A 61 11.74 -24.32 -20.86
CA VAL A 61 12.74 -24.64 -21.88
C VAL A 61 12.66 -26.12 -22.18
N GLY A 62 12.21 -26.45 -23.40
CA GLY A 62 12.23 -27.80 -23.94
C GLY A 62 13.54 -28.09 -24.67
N LEU A 63 14.12 -29.25 -24.42
CA LEU A 63 15.31 -29.77 -25.08
C LEU A 63 14.86 -30.84 -26.08
N SER A 64 14.71 -30.43 -27.33
CA SER A 64 14.28 -31.30 -28.42
C SER A 64 15.45 -32.15 -28.89
N LEU A 65 15.36 -33.45 -28.64
CA LEU A 65 16.40 -34.43 -28.95
C LEU A 65 16.16 -35.01 -30.36
N SER A 66 17.24 -35.15 -31.13
CA SER A 66 17.18 -35.72 -32.47
C SER A 66 18.46 -36.51 -32.77
N ARG A 67 18.42 -37.29 -33.85
CA ARG A 67 19.62 -37.98 -34.36
C ARG A 67 20.74 -37.04 -34.80
N LYS A 68 20.44 -35.76 -35.03
CA LYS A 68 21.41 -34.73 -35.44
C LYS A 68 21.90 -33.87 -34.28
N GLY A 69 21.43 -34.12 -33.07
CA GLY A 69 21.77 -33.37 -31.87
C GLY A 69 20.53 -32.81 -31.16
N VAL A 70 20.76 -31.81 -30.31
CA VAL A 70 19.73 -31.21 -29.46
C VAL A 70 19.58 -29.72 -29.76
N LYS A 71 18.35 -29.22 -29.69
CA LYS A 71 18.06 -27.79 -29.70
C LYS A 71 17.12 -27.42 -28.55
N ALA A 72 17.41 -26.30 -27.91
CA ALA A 72 16.53 -25.71 -26.91
C ALA A 72 15.45 -24.84 -27.54
N CYS A 73 14.24 -24.90 -27.02
CA CYS A 73 13.10 -24.14 -27.51
C CYS A 73 12.07 -23.84 -26.42
N THR A 74 11.21 -22.87 -26.70
CA THR A 74 9.89 -22.76 -26.08
C THR A 74 8.85 -23.37 -27.02
N THR A 75 7.58 -23.36 -26.64
CA THR A 75 6.48 -23.74 -27.54
C THR A 75 6.34 -22.82 -28.76
N LYS A 76 7.03 -21.67 -28.79
CA LYS A 76 6.89 -20.63 -29.82
C LYS A 76 8.15 -20.44 -30.66
N GLU A 77 9.33 -20.63 -30.09
CA GLU A 77 10.59 -20.24 -30.75
C GLU A 77 11.80 -21.07 -30.28
N TRP A 78 12.87 -21.02 -31.08
CA TRP A 78 14.16 -21.61 -30.77
C TRP A 78 15.00 -20.69 -29.89
N LEU A 79 15.65 -21.25 -28.87
CA LEU A 79 16.53 -20.52 -27.95
C LEU A 79 17.99 -20.73 -28.35
N GLY A 80 18.44 -20.06 -29.42
CA GLY A 80 19.75 -20.30 -30.03
C GLY A 80 20.96 -20.02 -29.14
N SER A 81 20.80 -19.23 -28.08
CA SER A 81 21.84 -18.92 -27.08
C SER A 81 21.96 -19.98 -25.99
N VAL A 82 20.96 -20.86 -25.84
CA VAL A 82 21.05 -22.03 -24.94
C VAL A 82 21.82 -23.11 -25.67
N ARG A 83 22.96 -23.50 -25.10
CA ARG A 83 23.82 -24.56 -25.66
C ARG A 83 23.48 -25.87 -24.96
N ALA A 84 23.26 -26.92 -25.74
CA ALA A 84 23.07 -28.25 -25.21
C ALA A 84 23.86 -29.28 -26.02
N VAL A 85 24.36 -30.29 -25.34
CA VAL A 85 24.98 -31.46 -25.95
C VAL A 85 24.30 -32.71 -25.44
N PHE A 86 24.06 -33.65 -26.34
CA PHE A 86 23.30 -34.87 -26.11
C PHE A 86 24.10 -36.04 -26.64
N ARG A 87 24.17 -37.13 -25.86
CA ARG A 87 24.80 -38.37 -26.27
C ARG A 87 23.92 -39.56 -25.87
N PRO A 88 23.39 -40.33 -26.84
CA PRO A 88 22.76 -41.61 -26.56
C PRO A 88 23.75 -42.58 -25.89
N GLU A 89 23.27 -43.37 -24.94
CA GLU A 89 24.02 -44.44 -24.30
C GLU A 89 23.18 -45.73 -24.32
N ARG A 90 23.80 -46.85 -23.94
CA ARG A 90 23.04 -48.10 -23.83
C ARG A 90 22.03 -47.98 -22.68
N GLY A 91 20.74 -48.03 -23.01
CA GLY A 91 19.63 -47.94 -22.05
C GLY A 91 19.37 -46.52 -21.56
N GLY A 92 19.61 -45.51 -22.40
CA GLY A 92 19.27 -44.12 -22.10
C GLY A 92 20.15 -43.10 -22.80
N TYR A 93 20.40 -41.97 -22.13
CA TYR A 93 21.20 -40.89 -22.68
C TYR A 93 21.75 -39.96 -21.61
N VAL A 94 22.81 -39.23 -21.97
CA VAL A 94 23.31 -38.10 -21.18
C VAL A 94 23.09 -36.79 -21.91
N LEU A 95 22.81 -35.76 -21.14
CA LEU A 95 22.51 -34.42 -21.63
C LEU A 95 23.21 -33.39 -20.74
N GLU A 96 23.87 -32.41 -21.36
CA GLU A 96 24.36 -31.22 -20.66
C GLU A 96 23.78 -29.99 -21.35
N VAL A 97 23.29 -29.04 -20.57
CA VAL A 97 22.75 -27.77 -21.05
C VAL A 97 23.38 -26.61 -20.27
N SER A 98 23.68 -25.55 -21.00
CA SER A 98 24.14 -24.27 -20.51
C SER A 98 23.18 -23.18 -21.00
N ALA A 99 22.42 -22.60 -20.08
CA ALA A 99 21.42 -21.60 -20.33
C ALA A 99 21.89 -20.22 -19.82
N PRO A 100 22.19 -19.25 -20.70
CA PRO A 100 22.65 -17.94 -20.29
C PRO A 100 21.61 -17.18 -19.47
N TRP A 101 22.06 -16.42 -18.48
CA TRP A 101 21.18 -15.68 -17.58
C TRP A 101 20.27 -14.67 -18.27
N ASP A 102 20.76 -14.04 -19.34
CA ASP A 102 19.98 -13.11 -20.16
C ASP A 102 18.76 -13.78 -20.80
N VAL A 103 18.90 -15.04 -21.23
CA VAL A 103 17.78 -15.85 -21.76
C VAL A 103 16.77 -16.15 -20.66
N LEU A 104 17.26 -16.40 -19.45
CA LEU A 104 16.42 -16.70 -18.28
C LEU A 104 15.80 -15.42 -17.67
N GLY A 105 16.21 -14.22 -18.11
CA GLY A 105 15.77 -12.96 -17.53
C GLY A 105 16.22 -12.76 -16.08
N ILE A 106 17.32 -13.38 -15.68
CA ILE A 106 17.81 -13.39 -14.30
C ILE A 106 19.13 -12.62 -14.21
N ARG A 107 19.34 -11.89 -13.11
CA ARG A 107 20.67 -11.39 -12.71
C ARG A 107 21.19 -12.25 -11.56
N PRO A 108 22.21 -13.09 -11.76
CA PRO A 108 22.65 -14.04 -10.76
C PRO A 108 23.30 -13.33 -9.57
N ARG A 109 23.04 -13.84 -8.37
CA ARG A 109 23.76 -13.48 -7.14
C ARG A 109 23.60 -14.61 -6.13
N VAL A 110 24.61 -14.81 -5.29
CA VAL A 110 24.53 -15.76 -4.16
C VAL A 110 23.30 -15.43 -3.31
N GLY A 111 22.51 -16.46 -2.99
CA GLY A 111 21.24 -16.36 -2.26
C GLY A 111 20.02 -15.99 -3.09
N LEU A 112 20.16 -15.71 -4.39
CA LEU A 112 19.00 -15.57 -5.27
C LEU A 112 18.23 -16.89 -5.29
N SER A 113 16.91 -16.80 -5.17
CA SER A 113 16.03 -17.97 -5.21
C SER A 113 14.95 -17.85 -6.27
N PHE A 114 14.62 -18.95 -6.94
CA PHE A 114 13.58 -18.98 -7.98
C PHE A 114 12.89 -20.36 -8.05
N PRO A 115 11.62 -20.42 -8.49
CA PRO A 115 10.96 -21.69 -8.81
C PRO A 115 11.72 -22.44 -9.90
N PHE A 116 11.96 -23.74 -9.69
CA PHE A 116 12.71 -24.62 -10.57
C PHE A 116 12.09 -26.02 -10.61
N ALA A 117 11.96 -26.55 -11.82
CA ALA A 117 11.48 -27.90 -12.07
C ALA A 117 12.19 -28.50 -13.29
N VAL A 118 12.23 -29.84 -13.36
CA VAL A 118 12.72 -30.61 -14.50
C VAL A 118 11.70 -31.69 -14.81
N GLY A 119 11.42 -31.89 -16.10
CA GLY A 119 10.51 -32.91 -16.61
C GLY A 119 11.22 -33.74 -17.67
N ILE A 120 10.92 -35.05 -17.70
CA ILE A 120 11.52 -35.99 -18.65
C ILE A 120 10.38 -36.76 -19.28
N ASN A 121 10.20 -36.56 -20.58
CA ASN A 121 9.17 -37.19 -21.37
C ASN A 121 9.68 -38.56 -21.83
N ASP A 122 8.78 -39.53 -21.76
CA ASP A 122 8.93 -40.87 -22.34
C ASP A 122 7.87 -41.06 -23.44
N ALA A 123 8.32 -41.53 -24.59
CA ALA A 123 7.52 -41.72 -25.78
C ALA A 123 8.08 -42.89 -26.62
N ASP A 124 7.88 -44.13 -26.18
CA ASP A 124 8.27 -45.40 -26.82
C ASP A 124 7.70 -45.70 -28.24
N GLY A 125 7.71 -44.75 -29.17
CA GLY A 125 7.52 -45.01 -30.61
C GLY A 125 6.10 -44.89 -31.15
N ARG A 126 5.13 -44.37 -30.40
CA ARG A 126 3.73 -44.19 -30.87
C ARG A 126 3.36 -42.76 -31.27
N GLY A 127 4.35 -41.89 -31.47
CA GLY A 127 4.14 -40.50 -31.90
C GLY A 127 3.34 -39.64 -30.90
N ARG A 128 3.24 -40.10 -29.66
CA ARG A 128 2.63 -39.41 -28.51
C ARG A 128 3.41 -39.79 -27.26
N ARG A 129 3.48 -38.87 -26.31
CA ARG A 129 4.03 -39.13 -24.98
C ARG A 129 3.25 -40.23 -24.27
N GLU A 130 3.96 -41.23 -23.75
CA GLU A 130 3.42 -42.31 -22.91
C GLU A 130 3.42 -41.85 -21.45
N GLY A 131 4.54 -41.31 -20.96
CA GLY A 131 4.64 -40.82 -19.59
C GLY A 131 5.53 -39.58 -19.44
N GLN A 132 5.48 -39.00 -18.23
CA GLN A 132 6.42 -37.97 -17.82
C GLN A 132 6.73 -38.05 -16.33
N ILE A 133 8.02 -38.12 -15.98
CA ILE A 133 8.51 -37.94 -14.61
C ILE A 133 8.99 -36.51 -14.37
N TYR A 134 8.94 -36.07 -13.10
CA TYR A 134 9.28 -34.69 -12.73
C TYR A 134 10.06 -34.61 -11.43
N PHE A 135 10.92 -33.60 -11.36
CA PHE A 135 11.39 -33.01 -10.12
C PHE A 135 10.81 -31.59 -9.98
N PRO A 136 10.24 -31.21 -8.82
CA PRO A 136 9.85 -32.10 -7.71
C PRO A 136 8.66 -32.99 -8.08
N SER A 137 8.46 -34.08 -7.32
CA SER A 137 7.30 -34.96 -7.47
C SER A 137 5.95 -34.27 -7.21
N THR A 138 5.97 -33.12 -6.53
CA THR A 138 4.80 -32.26 -6.27
C THR A 138 4.32 -31.48 -7.49
N TRP A 139 5.08 -31.49 -8.59
CA TRP A 139 4.77 -30.71 -9.79
C TRP A 139 3.34 -30.96 -10.31
N VAL A 140 2.66 -29.87 -10.66
CA VAL A 140 1.37 -29.86 -11.36
C VAL A 140 1.48 -28.97 -12.60
N HIS A 141 0.86 -29.42 -13.70
CA HIS A 141 0.96 -28.77 -14.99
C HIS A 141 0.57 -27.29 -14.94
N SER A 142 1.48 -26.43 -15.42
CA SER A 142 1.31 -24.97 -15.49
C SER A 142 1.10 -24.28 -14.13
N GLN A 143 1.44 -24.92 -13.02
CA GLN A 143 1.35 -24.35 -11.66
C GLN A 143 2.74 -24.16 -11.05
N VAL A 144 3.32 -22.97 -11.25
CA VAL A 144 4.68 -22.60 -10.80
C VAL A 144 4.83 -22.73 -9.28
N GLU A 145 3.75 -22.56 -8.53
CA GLU A 145 3.68 -22.73 -7.08
C GLU A 145 4.00 -24.15 -6.59
N THR A 146 3.97 -25.15 -7.48
CA THR A 146 4.27 -26.55 -7.16
C THR A 146 5.74 -26.93 -7.37
N PHE A 147 6.53 -26.01 -7.93
CA PHE A 147 7.94 -26.23 -8.23
C PHE A 147 8.78 -26.17 -6.94
N SER A 148 9.99 -26.73 -6.99
CA SER A 148 10.97 -26.53 -5.92
C SER A 148 11.55 -25.13 -6.01
N ILE A 149 12.04 -24.60 -4.89
CA ILE A 149 12.75 -23.31 -4.90
C ILE A 149 14.25 -23.61 -4.93
N ALA A 150 14.90 -23.34 -6.07
CA ALA A 150 16.34 -23.33 -6.17
C ALA A 150 16.92 -22.10 -5.47
N VAL A 151 18.12 -22.22 -4.89
CA VAL A 151 18.86 -21.12 -4.28
C VAL A 151 20.30 -21.17 -4.79
N LEU A 152 20.79 -20.07 -5.35
CA LEU A 152 22.15 -19.98 -5.87
C LEU A 152 23.16 -19.94 -4.70
N ALA A 153 23.95 -21.01 -4.56
CA ALA A 153 25.00 -21.13 -3.56
C ALA A 153 26.28 -20.39 -3.96
N ASN A 154 27.17 -20.10 -3.01
CA ASN A 154 28.54 -19.66 -3.30
C ASN A 154 29.38 -20.81 -3.89
N ALA A 155 30.65 -20.54 -4.24
CA ALA A 155 31.56 -21.52 -4.81
C ALA A 155 31.82 -22.74 -3.90
N SER A 156 31.62 -22.60 -2.59
CA SER A 156 31.74 -23.69 -1.61
C SER A 156 30.45 -24.48 -1.40
N GLY A 157 29.39 -24.17 -2.16
CA GLY A 157 28.08 -24.80 -2.02
C GLY A 157 27.25 -24.26 -0.85
N GLU A 158 27.68 -23.18 -0.20
CA GLU A 158 26.96 -22.58 0.91
C GLU A 158 25.89 -21.62 0.40
N VAL A 159 24.68 -21.75 0.92
CA VAL A 159 23.59 -20.81 0.69
C VAL A 159 23.44 -19.89 1.91
N PRO A 160 23.15 -18.59 1.71
CA PRO A 160 22.81 -17.72 2.83
C PRO A 160 21.68 -18.32 3.67
N SER A 161 21.77 -18.17 4.99
CA SER A 161 20.76 -18.69 5.90
C SER A 161 19.38 -18.20 5.49
N ARG A 162 18.49 -19.13 5.12
CA ARG A 162 17.08 -18.80 4.88
C ARG A 162 16.53 -18.21 6.17
N ALA A 163 15.90 -17.04 6.09
CA ALA A 163 15.14 -16.54 7.22
C ALA A 163 14.14 -17.63 7.64
N GLY A 164 14.24 -18.08 8.90
CA GLY A 164 13.36 -19.12 9.41
C GLY A 164 11.89 -18.75 9.20
N ARG A 165 11.02 -19.76 9.09
CA ARG A 165 9.57 -19.54 8.97
C ARG A 165 9.13 -18.66 10.14
N GLY A 166 8.62 -17.46 9.83
CA GLY A 166 8.18 -16.53 10.86
C GLY A 166 7.16 -17.22 11.76
N ARG A 167 7.35 -17.18 13.08
CA ARG A 167 6.47 -17.86 14.06
C ARG A 167 4.98 -17.50 13.89
N THR A 168 4.71 -16.32 13.35
CA THR A 168 3.39 -15.77 13.09
C THR A 168 2.78 -16.23 11.77
N VAL A 169 3.54 -16.76 10.81
CA VAL A 169 3.05 -17.18 9.49
C VAL A 169 2.54 -18.62 9.55
N LYS A 170 1.22 -18.80 9.42
CA LYS A 170 0.55 -20.12 9.51
C LYS A 170 0.44 -20.80 8.16
N ALA A 171 0.14 -20.05 7.11
CA ALA A 171 0.09 -20.55 5.74
C ALA A 171 0.59 -19.49 4.76
N VAL A 172 1.15 -19.97 3.65
CA VAL A 172 1.60 -19.15 2.52
C VAL A 172 0.99 -19.77 1.27
N THR A 173 0.31 -18.95 0.48
CA THR A 173 -0.23 -19.33 -0.82
C THR A 173 0.40 -18.40 -1.85
N LEU A 174 1.03 -18.97 -2.88
CA LEU A 174 1.45 -18.22 -4.05
C LEU A 174 0.26 -18.09 -5.00
N THR A 175 -0.01 -16.88 -5.49
CA THR A 175 -1.02 -16.58 -6.50
C THR A 175 -0.36 -15.93 -7.70
N LYS A 176 -1.12 -15.71 -8.78
CA LYS A 176 -0.62 -15.00 -9.97
C LYS A 176 -0.28 -13.53 -9.68
N GLU A 177 -0.94 -12.95 -8.68
CA GLU A 177 -0.84 -11.55 -8.27
C GLU A 177 0.21 -11.32 -7.17
N GLY A 178 0.64 -12.38 -6.47
CA GLY A 178 1.63 -12.28 -5.40
C GLY A 178 1.54 -13.38 -4.36
N LEU A 179 1.81 -13.05 -3.10
CA LEU A 179 1.73 -13.95 -1.96
C LEU A 179 0.52 -13.61 -1.10
N VAL A 180 -0.22 -14.62 -0.67
CA VAL A 180 -1.23 -14.49 0.38
C VAL A 180 -0.76 -15.26 1.60
N LEU A 181 -0.74 -14.59 2.75
CA LEU A 181 -0.25 -15.12 4.01
C LEU A 181 -1.41 -15.17 5.01
N LYS A 182 -1.63 -16.34 5.63
CA LYS A 182 -2.41 -16.42 6.86
C LYS A 182 -1.48 -16.21 8.03
N ILE A 183 -1.70 -15.15 8.79
CA ILE A 183 -0.77 -14.69 9.83
C ILE A 183 -1.47 -14.41 11.15
N GLU A 184 -0.74 -14.58 12.25
CA GLU A 184 -1.10 -14.02 13.55
C GLU A 184 -0.45 -12.65 13.72
N VAL A 185 -1.28 -11.63 13.93
CA VAL A 185 -0.85 -10.25 14.13
C VAL A 185 -0.95 -9.89 15.61
N PRO A 186 0.11 -9.32 16.21
CA PRO A 186 0.02 -8.75 17.55
C PRO A 186 -0.96 -7.58 17.60
N ALA A 187 -1.87 -7.65 18.57
CA ALA A 187 -2.87 -6.63 18.86
C ALA A 187 -2.87 -6.27 20.36
N ASP A 188 -3.52 -5.16 20.74
CA ASP A 188 -3.64 -4.78 22.17
C ASP A 188 -4.30 -5.88 23.02
N LYS A 189 -5.19 -6.70 22.43
CA LYS A 189 -5.94 -7.76 23.12
C LYS A 189 -5.35 -9.17 22.94
N GLY A 190 -4.11 -9.27 22.47
CA GLY A 190 -3.45 -10.55 22.17
C GLY A 190 -3.20 -10.74 20.68
N MET A 191 -3.16 -11.98 20.22
CA MET A 191 -2.91 -12.30 18.81
C MET A 191 -4.22 -12.39 18.04
N VAL A 192 -4.27 -11.82 16.84
CA VAL A 192 -5.44 -11.86 15.95
C VAL A 192 -5.05 -12.55 14.64
N MET A 193 -5.87 -13.50 14.20
CA MET A 193 -5.71 -14.11 12.87
C MET A 193 -6.12 -13.12 11.79
N ALA A 194 -5.22 -12.90 10.83
CA ALA A 194 -5.40 -12.02 9.70
C ALA A 194 -4.95 -12.69 8.40
N GLU A 195 -5.42 -12.15 7.29
CA GLU A 195 -4.91 -12.45 5.96
C GLU A 195 -4.12 -11.25 5.45
N ALA A 196 -2.91 -11.49 4.96
CA ALA A 196 -2.05 -10.46 4.39
C ALA A 196 -1.70 -10.81 2.95
N SER A 197 -1.98 -9.90 2.03
CA SER A 197 -1.64 -10.04 0.62
C SER A 197 -0.45 -9.15 0.28
N LEU A 198 0.58 -9.72 -0.36
CA LEU A 198 1.78 -9.03 -0.79
C LEU A 198 1.93 -9.19 -2.31
N ALA A 199 1.81 -8.10 -3.06
CA ALA A 199 1.98 -8.09 -4.51
C ALA A 199 3.25 -7.32 -4.90
N VAL A 200 4.02 -7.86 -5.86
CA VAL A 200 5.19 -7.19 -6.46
C VAL A 200 4.86 -6.91 -7.92
N PRO A 201 4.41 -5.69 -8.26
CA PRO A 201 4.10 -5.35 -9.65
C PRO A 201 5.34 -5.51 -10.54
N PRO A 202 5.21 -6.07 -11.75
CA PRO A 202 6.37 -6.37 -12.60
C PRO A 202 7.10 -5.12 -13.11
N SER A 203 6.42 -3.97 -13.17
CA SER A 203 6.95 -2.73 -13.74
C SER A 203 7.42 -1.70 -12.71
N GLU A 204 7.24 -1.96 -11.41
CA GLU A 204 7.52 -0.98 -10.36
C GLU A 204 8.26 -1.66 -9.20
N PRO A 205 9.36 -1.08 -8.67
CA PRO A 205 10.02 -1.58 -7.46
C PRO A 205 9.18 -1.29 -6.21
N GLU A 206 8.00 -1.91 -6.15
CA GLU A 206 7.01 -1.81 -5.09
C GLU A 206 6.69 -3.17 -4.50
N VAL A 207 6.39 -3.18 -3.21
CA VAL A 207 5.65 -4.27 -2.57
C VAL A 207 4.37 -3.66 -2.03
N ARG A 208 3.24 -4.00 -2.65
CA ARG A 208 1.91 -3.57 -2.22
C ARG A 208 1.40 -4.56 -1.19
N VAL A 209 0.93 -4.04 -0.06
CA VAL A 209 0.57 -4.84 1.09
C VAL A 209 -0.83 -4.49 1.53
N GLU A 210 -1.67 -5.51 1.66
CA GLU A 210 -3.00 -5.41 2.26
C GLU A 210 -3.07 -6.34 3.47
N LEU A 211 -3.68 -5.87 4.56
CA LEU A 211 -4.04 -6.65 5.74
C LEU A 211 -5.55 -6.62 5.90
N ASP A 212 -6.17 -7.80 6.01
CA ASP A 212 -7.59 -7.93 6.27
C ASP A 212 -7.88 -8.90 7.43
N LEU A 213 -9.01 -8.69 8.09
CA LEU A 213 -9.53 -9.57 9.13
C LEU A 213 -10.79 -10.28 8.63
N PRO A 214 -10.97 -11.58 8.92
CA PRO A 214 -12.16 -12.32 8.52
C PRO A 214 -13.45 -11.75 9.14
N ARG A 215 -13.35 -11.08 10.30
CA ARG A 215 -14.47 -10.46 11.02
C ARG A 215 -14.21 -8.98 11.24
N ARG A 216 -14.55 -8.16 10.24
CA ARG A 216 -14.28 -6.70 10.27
C ARG A 216 -15.11 -5.93 11.31
N GLU A 217 -16.21 -6.51 11.79
CA GLU A 217 -17.09 -5.89 12.79
C GLU A 217 -16.57 -5.99 14.23
N GLU A 218 -15.57 -6.83 14.47
CA GLU A 218 -14.97 -7.00 15.79
C GLU A 218 -13.95 -5.89 16.10
N ASN A 219 -13.69 -5.69 17.40
CA ASN A 219 -12.69 -4.74 17.88
C ASN A 219 -11.37 -5.46 18.21
N PRO A 220 -10.39 -5.48 17.27
CA PRO A 220 -9.10 -6.13 17.52
C PRO A 220 -8.21 -5.35 18.52
N GLY A 221 -8.58 -4.12 18.91
CA GLY A 221 -7.62 -3.16 19.46
C GLY A 221 -6.67 -2.65 18.37
N ARG A 222 -5.51 -2.11 18.75
CA ARG A 222 -4.52 -1.64 17.77
C ARG A 222 -3.66 -2.80 17.29
N LEU A 223 -3.47 -2.91 15.97
CA LEU A 223 -2.67 -3.96 15.33
C LEU A 223 -1.26 -3.44 15.01
N ARG A 224 -0.22 -4.19 15.39
CA ARG A 224 1.19 -3.86 15.12
C ARG A 224 1.72 -4.67 13.95
N TRP A 225 1.51 -4.17 12.74
CA TRP A 225 1.90 -4.87 11.52
C TRP A 225 1.95 -3.92 10.32
N PRO A 226 2.84 -4.12 9.34
CA PRO A 226 3.92 -5.11 9.31
C PRO A 226 5.03 -4.85 10.35
N PRO A 227 5.88 -5.85 10.66
CA PRO A 227 7.11 -5.64 11.41
C PRO A 227 8.00 -4.58 10.73
N PRO A 228 8.84 -3.86 11.49
CA PRO A 228 9.71 -2.84 10.92
C PRO A 228 10.73 -3.45 9.95
N LEU A 229 10.95 -2.77 8.82
CA LEU A 229 12.04 -3.05 7.89
C LEU A 229 13.22 -2.13 8.23
N ALA A 230 14.38 -2.74 8.51
CA ALA A 230 15.62 -2.01 8.76
C ALA A 230 16.63 -2.28 7.65
N PRO A 231 17.30 -1.24 7.13
CA PRO A 231 18.43 -1.42 6.21
C PRO A 231 19.64 -1.98 6.95
N ASP A 232 20.32 -2.95 6.35
CA ASP A 232 21.43 -3.67 6.99
C ASP A 232 22.70 -2.80 7.16
N ARG A 233 22.87 -1.75 6.35
CA ARG A 233 24.05 -0.87 6.32
C ARG A 233 23.70 0.56 5.89
N GLY A 234 24.70 1.44 5.80
CA GLY A 234 24.58 2.83 5.29
C GLY A 234 24.30 3.87 6.38
N GLU A 235 24.41 5.16 6.07
CA GLU A 235 24.09 6.25 7.01
C GLU A 235 22.61 6.60 6.90
N ILE A 236 21.81 6.17 7.88
CA ILE A 236 20.36 6.18 7.73
C ILE A 236 19.72 7.46 8.26
N TRP A 237 18.92 8.06 7.39
CA TRP A 237 18.12 9.23 7.64
C TRP A 237 16.64 8.94 7.38
N LEU A 238 15.78 9.66 8.07
CA LEU A 238 14.33 9.57 7.94
C LEU A 238 13.78 10.85 7.31
N ALA A 239 12.94 10.69 6.29
CA ALA A 239 12.23 11.80 5.64
C ALA A 239 10.72 11.68 5.89
N PHE A 240 10.08 12.70 6.45
CA PHE A 240 8.63 12.72 6.69
C PHE A 240 8.13 14.16 6.86
N SER A 241 6.83 14.42 6.72
CA SER A 241 6.26 15.77 6.85
C SER A 241 5.34 15.92 8.05
N PRO A 242 5.86 16.30 9.23
CA PRO A 242 5.04 16.72 10.33
C PRO A 242 4.68 18.20 10.14
N TYR A 243 3.41 18.50 9.88
CA TYR A 243 2.88 19.86 9.87
C TYR A 243 3.65 20.89 9.00
N GLY A 244 3.55 20.75 7.68
CA GLY A 244 3.72 21.79 6.66
C GLY A 244 5.00 21.74 5.83
N ASN A 245 6.15 21.31 6.37
CA ASN A 245 7.44 21.60 5.72
C ASN A 245 8.36 20.40 5.46
N GLY A 246 8.08 19.22 6.01
CA GLY A 246 9.04 18.12 5.92
C GLY A 246 10.20 18.24 6.92
N LEU A 247 10.71 17.10 7.37
CA LEU A 247 11.94 16.92 8.12
C LEU A 247 12.77 15.85 7.41
N LEU A 248 14.08 16.08 7.34
CA LEU A 248 15.09 15.07 7.03
C LEU A 248 16.01 15.00 8.25
N VAL A 249 15.96 13.90 8.99
CA VAL A 249 16.65 13.75 10.29
C VAL A 249 17.42 12.44 10.38
N PRO A 250 18.51 12.37 11.16
CA PRO A 250 19.21 11.12 11.40
C PRO A 250 18.28 10.10 12.05
N ALA A 251 18.35 8.85 11.60
CA ALA A 251 17.55 7.77 12.19
C ALA A 251 18.02 7.40 13.61
N SER A 252 19.21 7.83 14.04
CA SER A 252 19.73 7.59 15.38
C SER A 252 18.95 8.30 16.48
N ASP A 253 18.45 9.50 16.20
CA ASP A 253 17.68 10.30 17.16
C ASP A 253 16.62 11.21 16.48
N PRO A 254 15.51 10.64 16.01
CA PRO A 254 14.43 11.43 15.44
C PRO A 254 13.67 12.19 16.55
N PRO A 255 13.31 13.47 16.33
CA PRO A 255 12.64 14.32 17.32
C PRO A 255 11.19 13.89 17.57
N LEU A 256 10.56 13.24 16.60
CA LEU A 256 9.20 12.71 16.67
C LEU A 256 9.22 11.21 16.41
N LYS A 257 8.60 10.43 17.30
CA LYS A 257 8.57 8.96 17.22
C LYS A 257 7.16 8.40 17.02
N TRP A 258 6.16 9.28 16.96
CA TRP A 258 4.75 8.95 16.81
C TRP A 258 4.14 9.84 15.74
N LEU A 259 3.84 9.28 14.58
CA LEU A 259 3.48 10.01 13.38
C LEU A 259 2.09 9.55 12.91
N SER A 260 1.02 10.17 13.43
CA SER A 260 -0.35 9.86 13.00
C SER A 260 -0.58 10.35 11.57
N CYS A 261 -1.25 9.53 10.75
CA CYS A 261 -1.49 9.82 9.33
C CYS A 261 -2.72 10.73 9.08
N PHE A 262 -3.40 11.17 10.14
CA PHE A 262 -4.64 11.95 10.10
C PHE A 262 -4.54 13.26 10.91
N GLY A 263 -3.34 13.69 11.30
CA GLY A 263 -3.17 14.93 12.05
C GLY A 263 -1.74 15.42 12.20
N ILE A 264 -0.78 14.51 12.41
CA ILE A 264 0.64 14.89 12.49
C ILE A 264 1.25 14.96 11.10
N LEU A 265 1.12 13.88 10.31
CA LEU A 265 1.65 13.83 8.96
C LEU A 265 0.71 14.52 7.97
N ASP A 266 1.22 15.46 7.18
CA ASP A 266 0.46 16.05 6.05
C ASP A 266 0.44 15.13 4.82
N MET A 267 1.43 14.24 4.75
CA MET A 267 1.56 13.23 3.71
C MET A 267 1.78 11.88 4.41
N PRO A 268 0.96 10.85 4.12
CA PRO A 268 0.92 9.62 4.89
C PRO A 268 2.07 8.67 4.53
N TRP A 269 3.33 9.14 4.59
CA TRP A 269 4.50 8.33 4.30
C TRP A 269 5.72 8.71 5.15
N VAL A 270 6.62 7.73 5.35
CA VAL A 270 7.96 7.93 5.92
C VAL A 270 8.99 7.29 5.00
N GLY A 271 10.02 8.04 4.63
CA GLY A 271 11.18 7.57 3.90
C GLY A 271 12.30 7.14 4.84
N VAL A 272 12.92 5.99 4.57
CA VAL A 272 14.16 5.51 5.17
C VAL A 272 15.23 5.55 4.10
N ILE A 273 16.24 6.40 4.27
CA ILE A 273 17.18 6.78 3.22
C ILE A 273 18.60 6.52 3.71
N ASP A 274 19.43 5.91 2.87
CA ASP A 274 20.88 5.97 3.03
C ASP A 274 21.38 7.26 2.37
N LEU A 275 21.88 8.21 3.18
CA LEU A 275 22.19 9.56 2.70
C LEU A 275 23.39 9.57 1.73
N GLU A 276 24.33 8.64 1.92
CA GLU A 276 25.53 8.53 1.09
C GLU A 276 25.17 8.12 -0.35
N THR A 277 24.35 7.08 -0.50
CA THR A 277 23.98 6.55 -1.83
C THR A 277 22.73 7.20 -2.41
N GLY A 278 21.92 7.84 -1.56
CA GLY A 278 20.57 8.33 -1.91
C GLY A 278 19.58 7.19 -2.18
N SER A 279 19.93 5.93 -1.90
CA SER A 279 19.02 4.80 -1.98
C SER A 279 18.10 4.74 -0.76
N GLY A 280 16.96 4.06 -0.86
CA GLY A 280 16.06 3.97 0.29
C GLY A 280 14.73 3.28 0.02
N CYS A 281 13.90 3.26 1.06
CA CYS A 281 12.55 2.72 1.04
C CYS A 281 11.56 3.75 1.59
N MET A 282 10.49 4.03 0.85
CA MET A 282 9.34 4.77 1.34
C MET A 282 8.29 3.78 1.84
N VAL A 283 7.78 4.02 3.05
CA VAL A 283 6.58 3.39 3.58
C VAL A 283 5.41 4.35 3.33
N LEU A 284 4.62 4.09 2.29
CA LEU A 284 3.44 4.87 1.94
C LEU A 284 2.18 4.20 2.49
N VAL A 285 1.42 4.89 3.33
CA VAL A 285 0.16 4.40 3.89
C VAL A 285 -0.98 4.80 2.97
N GLU A 286 -1.62 3.82 2.36
CA GLU A 286 -2.71 4.05 1.39
C GLU A 286 -4.07 4.20 2.05
N SER A 287 -4.21 3.68 3.28
CA SER A 287 -5.42 3.79 4.09
C SER A 287 -5.13 4.53 5.41
N PRO A 288 -4.96 5.87 5.38
CA PRO A 288 -4.35 6.63 6.47
C PRO A 288 -5.28 6.93 7.66
N ASP A 289 -6.60 6.84 7.50
CA ASP A 289 -7.57 7.40 8.46
C ASP A 289 -7.47 6.80 9.88
N ASP A 290 -7.06 5.54 10.00
CA ASP A 290 -6.82 4.88 11.29
C ASP A 290 -5.37 4.37 11.41
N ALA A 291 -4.40 5.11 10.86
CA ALA A 291 -3.01 4.67 10.80
C ALA A 291 -2.04 5.58 11.57
N ILE A 292 -1.09 4.97 12.25
CA ILE A 292 0.02 5.66 12.90
C ILE A 292 1.31 4.95 12.52
N ILE A 293 2.31 5.73 12.09
CA ILE A 293 3.67 5.24 11.92
C ILE A 293 4.43 5.55 13.21
N THR A 294 4.85 4.51 13.92
CA THR A 294 5.73 4.64 15.09
C THR A 294 7.17 4.40 14.67
N LEU A 295 8.10 5.16 15.22
CA LEU A 295 9.52 4.92 15.03
C LEU A 295 10.03 4.07 16.17
N VAL A 296 10.47 2.84 15.85
CA VAL A 296 10.87 1.83 16.84
C VAL A 296 12.32 1.43 16.65
N ARG A 297 12.97 1.02 17.74
CA ARG A 297 14.24 0.29 17.66
C ARG A 297 13.96 -1.17 17.32
N THR A 298 14.89 -1.80 16.61
CA THR A 298 14.81 -3.21 16.23
C THR A 298 16.14 -3.89 16.53
N SER A 299 16.10 -5.19 16.86
CA SER A 299 17.32 -5.99 17.04
C SER A 299 18.03 -6.29 15.72
N ARG A 300 17.40 -6.03 14.57
CA ARG A 300 18.02 -6.20 13.24
C ARG A 300 19.17 -5.23 13.00
N ARG A 301 19.10 -4.05 13.61
CA ARG A 301 20.14 -3.03 13.54
C ARG A 301 20.04 -2.12 14.75
N GLU A 302 21.07 -2.16 15.59
CA GLU A 302 21.16 -1.32 16.77
C GLU A 302 21.43 0.15 16.41
N GLY A 303 21.18 1.05 17.37
CA GLY A 303 21.49 2.47 17.24
C GLY A 303 20.46 3.30 16.48
N ILE A 304 19.65 2.71 15.58
CA ILE A 304 18.68 3.48 14.76
C ILE A 304 17.21 3.20 15.12
N PHE A 305 16.35 4.14 14.72
CA PHE A 305 14.90 4.02 14.70
C PHE A 305 14.41 3.79 13.26
N VAL A 306 13.40 2.95 13.10
CA VAL A 306 12.78 2.59 11.81
C VAL A 306 11.26 2.60 11.92
N PRO A 307 10.53 2.86 10.83
CA PRO A 307 9.07 2.92 10.85
C PRO A 307 8.44 1.54 11.08
N GLN A 308 7.43 1.50 11.94
CA GLN A 308 6.50 0.39 12.14
C GLN A 308 5.06 0.93 12.10
N LEU A 309 4.16 0.17 11.47
CA LEU A 309 2.75 0.54 11.43
C LEU A 309 2.00 0.07 12.66
N LEU A 310 1.16 0.96 13.18
CA LEU A 310 0.16 0.72 14.20
C LEU A 310 -1.21 1.11 13.66
N TRP A 311 -2.07 0.12 13.41
CA TRP A 311 -3.42 0.35 12.90
C TRP A 311 -4.42 0.43 14.04
N HIS A 312 -5.17 1.53 14.09
CA HIS A 312 -6.24 1.74 15.04
C HIS A 312 -7.56 1.10 14.56
N PRO A 313 -8.46 0.74 15.49
CA PRO A 313 -9.84 0.41 15.13
C PRO A 313 -10.62 1.69 14.78
N SER A 314 -11.43 1.62 13.73
CA SER A 314 -12.33 2.69 13.30
C SER A 314 -13.66 2.61 14.04
N MET A 315 -13.93 3.60 14.90
CA MET A 315 -15.11 3.61 15.78
C MET A 315 -15.27 2.30 16.58
N GLY A 316 -14.15 1.75 17.06
CA GLY A 316 -14.14 0.51 17.83
C GLY A 316 -14.32 -0.77 17.01
N LYS A 317 -14.15 -0.75 15.69
CA LYS A 317 -14.19 -1.95 14.82
C LYS A 317 -12.99 -1.96 13.87
N PHE A 318 -12.63 -3.11 13.30
CA PHE A 318 -11.62 -3.13 12.23
C PHE A 318 -12.12 -2.41 10.96
N ARG A 319 -13.40 -2.59 10.61
CA ARG A 319 -14.17 -1.90 9.56
C ARG A 319 -13.70 -2.13 8.11
N TYR A 320 -12.42 -1.98 7.79
CA TYR A 320 -11.92 -2.07 6.42
C TYR A 320 -10.45 -2.54 6.34
N PRO A 321 -10.01 -3.10 5.20
CA PRO A 321 -8.64 -3.57 5.01
C PRO A 321 -7.61 -2.45 5.12
N ARG A 322 -6.46 -2.75 5.70
CA ARG A 322 -5.36 -1.79 5.86
C ARG A 322 -4.36 -1.95 4.73
N ARG A 323 -4.06 -0.87 4.02
CA ARG A 323 -3.21 -0.88 2.84
C ARG A 323 -2.00 0.04 3.01
N LEU A 324 -0.85 -0.47 2.58
CA LEU A 324 0.38 0.29 2.46
C LEU A 324 1.19 -0.21 1.26
N THR A 325 2.11 0.63 0.80
CA THR A 325 3.05 0.30 -0.26
C THR A 325 4.47 0.59 0.22
N TYR A 326 5.34 -0.40 0.13
CA TYR A 326 6.78 -0.20 0.22
C TYR A 326 7.32 0.13 -1.16
N ARG A 327 7.90 1.32 -1.31
CA ARG A 327 8.52 1.75 -2.57
C ARG A 327 10.03 1.85 -2.41
N PHE A 328 10.77 1.12 -3.23
CA PHE A 328 12.23 1.11 -3.19
C PHE A 328 12.81 2.07 -4.23
N PHE A 329 13.87 2.78 -3.83
CA PHE A 329 14.61 3.74 -4.64
C PHE A 329 16.07 3.34 -4.66
N ALA A 330 16.64 3.18 -5.85
CA ALA A 330 18.07 2.93 -6.01
C ALA A 330 18.93 4.19 -5.75
N GLN A 331 18.35 5.38 -5.96
CA GLN A 331 19.02 6.68 -5.80
C GLN A 331 18.00 7.83 -5.72
N GLY A 332 18.48 9.05 -5.46
CA GLY A 332 17.70 10.29 -5.53
C GLY A 332 17.07 10.77 -4.22
N GLY A 333 17.23 10.00 -3.14
CA GLY A 333 16.87 10.38 -1.77
C GLY A 333 15.42 10.84 -1.60
N TYR A 334 15.21 11.76 -0.66
CA TYR A 334 13.87 12.27 -0.33
C TYR A 334 13.20 13.01 -1.49
N VAL A 335 13.97 13.60 -2.43
CA VAL A 335 13.39 14.30 -3.60
C VAL A 335 12.71 13.30 -4.54
N ALA A 336 13.34 12.14 -4.78
CA ALA A 336 12.72 11.08 -5.58
C ALA A 336 11.44 10.55 -4.91
N MET A 337 11.46 10.42 -3.58
CA MET A 337 10.30 10.06 -2.76
C MET A 337 9.16 11.09 -2.90
N CYS A 338 9.43 12.39 -2.74
CA CYS A 338 8.43 13.45 -2.93
C CYS A 338 7.82 13.45 -4.34
N LYS A 339 8.65 13.25 -5.39
CA LYS A 339 8.17 13.14 -6.77
C LYS A 339 7.29 11.91 -7.00
N HIS A 340 7.64 10.78 -6.37
CA HIS A 340 6.81 9.58 -6.43
C HIS A 340 5.46 9.82 -5.75
N PHE A 341 5.44 10.36 -4.53
CA PHE A 341 4.18 10.67 -3.84
C PHE A 341 3.31 11.66 -4.63
N ARG A 342 3.90 12.71 -5.21
CA ARG A 342 3.18 13.64 -6.10
C ARG A 342 2.47 12.89 -7.24
N ARG A 343 3.15 11.93 -7.87
CA ARG A 343 2.58 11.13 -8.97
C ARG A 343 1.40 10.30 -8.48
N VAL A 344 1.54 9.64 -7.33
CA VAL A 344 0.46 8.86 -6.69
C VAL A 344 -0.78 9.74 -6.44
N VAL A 345 -0.60 10.94 -5.89
CA VAL A 345 -1.73 11.87 -5.66
C VAL A 345 -2.36 12.34 -6.96
N VAL A 346 -1.55 12.67 -7.98
CA VAL A 346 -2.06 13.04 -9.32
C VAL A 346 -2.92 11.91 -9.90
N GLU A 347 -2.47 10.66 -9.79
CA GLU A 347 -3.18 9.50 -10.34
C GLU A 347 -4.47 9.18 -9.57
N ARG A 348 -4.48 9.33 -8.24
CA ARG A 348 -5.63 8.96 -7.39
C ARG A 348 -6.69 10.05 -7.28
N GLU A 349 -6.26 11.27 -7.04
CA GLU A 349 -7.14 12.39 -6.65
C GLU A 349 -7.15 13.51 -7.69
N GLY A 350 -6.12 13.55 -8.53
CA GLY A 350 -5.81 14.70 -9.35
C GLY A 350 -5.19 15.83 -8.53
N ILE A 351 -4.25 16.57 -9.13
CA ILE A 351 -3.76 17.83 -8.56
C ILE A 351 -4.24 18.95 -9.46
N LEU A 352 -4.99 19.90 -8.89
CA LEU A 352 -5.40 21.12 -9.58
C LEU A 352 -4.40 22.26 -9.30
N PRO A 353 -3.49 22.58 -10.24
CA PRO A 353 -2.45 23.60 -10.02
C PRO A 353 -3.03 25.00 -9.83
N LEU A 354 -2.27 25.89 -9.17
CA LEU A 354 -2.67 27.30 -9.01
C LEU A 354 -2.92 28.00 -10.36
N SER A 355 -2.19 27.64 -11.41
CA SER A 355 -2.40 28.16 -12.77
C SER A 355 -3.78 27.82 -13.33
N GLU A 356 -4.24 26.58 -13.14
CA GLU A 356 -5.58 26.15 -13.56
C GLU A 356 -6.66 26.80 -12.69
N ARG A 357 -6.45 26.87 -11.37
CA ARG A 357 -7.37 27.61 -10.48
C ARG A 357 -7.50 29.08 -10.90
N ALA A 358 -6.40 29.70 -11.34
CA ALA A 358 -6.38 31.08 -11.79
C ALA A 358 -7.14 31.34 -13.11
N LYS A 359 -7.44 30.31 -13.90
CA LYS A 359 -8.35 30.44 -15.06
C LYS A 359 -9.78 30.71 -14.58
N LYS A 360 -10.21 30.04 -13.51
CA LYS A 360 -11.54 30.22 -12.89
C LYS A 360 -11.61 31.48 -12.02
N ASN A 361 -10.57 31.75 -11.23
CA ASN A 361 -10.49 32.95 -10.39
C ASN A 361 -9.16 33.69 -10.63
N PRO A 362 -9.13 34.69 -11.54
CA PRO A 362 -7.93 35.46 -11.84
C PRO A 362 -7.31 36.17 -10.64
N ASN A 363 -8.09 36.43 -9.58
CA ASN A 363 -7.59 37.06 -8.34
C ASN A 363 -6.56 36.21 -7.61
N ILE A 364 -6.45 34.92 -7.88
CA ILE A 364 -5.37 34.06 -7.34
C ILE A 364 -3.99 34.65 -7.66
N ARG A 365 -3.83 35.33 -8.81
CA ARG A 365 -2.56 35.99 -9.17
C ARG A 365 -2.17 37.12 -8.21
N ARG A 366 -3.11 37.67 -7.46
CA ARG A 366 -2.87 38.70 -6.45
C ARG A 366 -2.18 38.15 -5.21
N LEU A 367 -2.23 36.83 -4.97
CA LEU A 367 -1.52 36.15 -3.88
C LEU A 367 0.00 36.07 -4.13
N LEU A 368 0.43 36.10 -5.39
CA LEU A 368 1.85 35.99 -5.74
C LEU A 368 2.62 37.22 -5.22
N GLY A 369 3.53 36.98 -4.27
CA GLY A 369 4.32 38.01 -3.59
C GLY A 369 3.54 38.83 -2.56
N ALA A 370 2.33 38.40 -2.17
CA ALA A 370 1.54 39.09 -1.15
C ALA A 370 1.96 38.62 0.25
N PRO A 371 2.43 39.52 1.13
CA PRO A 371 2.62 39.18 2.55
C PRO A 371 1.27 38.89 3.22
N ASP A 372 1.24 37.89 4.10
CA ASP A 372 0.08 37.59 4.95
C ASP A 372 0.16 38.40 6.25
N ILE A 373 -0.82 39.27 6.50
CA ILE A 373 -0.76 40.28 7.55
C ILE A 373 -1.94 40.10 8.51
N TRP A 374 -1.60 39.86 9.79
CA TRP A 374 -2.55 39.74 10.89
C TRP A 374 -2.42 40.92 11.85
N GLY A 375 -3.54 41.37 12.42
CA GLY A 375 -3.57 42.43 13.45
C GLY A 375 -3.36 43.86 12.94
N ALA A 376 -3.34 44.08 11.62
CA ALA A 376 -3.23 45.42 11.05
C ALA A 376 -4.47 46.29 11.34
N ARG A 377 -4.28 47.62 11.37
CA ARG A 377 -5.35 48.62 11.56
C ARG A 377 -6.19 48.86 10.28
N GLY A 378 -6.56 47.78 9.60
CA GLY A 378 -7.42 47.79 8.40
C GLY A 378 -7.00 48.81 7.35
N LEU A 379 -7.95 49.66 6.93
CA LEU A 379 -7.74 50.63 5.85
C LEU A 379 -6.64 51.65 6.14
N SER A 380 -6.49 52.08 7.40
CA SER A 380 -5.47 53.08 7.75
C SER A 380 -4.06 52.56 7.48
N PHE A 381 -3.77 51.33 7.89
CA PHE A 381 -2.53 50.62 7.58
C PHE A 381 -2.35 50.47 6.06
N CYS A 382 -3.40 50.05 5.33
CA CYS A 382 -3.30 49.84 3.89
C CYS A 382 -2.96 51.13 3.12
N ARG A 383 -3.47 52.29 3.55
CA ARG A 383 -3.13 53.59 2.96
C ARG A 383 -1.67 53.97 3.21
N GLU A 384 -1.18 53.75 4.42
CA GLU A 384 0.21 53.98 4.77
C GLU A 384 1.15 53.05 3.99
N ALA A 385 0.87 51.75 4.01
CA ALA A 385 1.57 50.73 3.25
C ALA A 385 1.61 51.06 1.74
N TYR A 386 0.49 51.52 1.18
CA TYR A 386 0.42 51.96 -0.21
C TYR A 386 1.34 53.15 -0.49
N ARG A 387 1.35 54.16 0.38
CA ARG A 387 2.25 55.33 0.26
C ARG A 387 3.72 54.92 0.40
N ALA A 388 4.01 53.92 1.23
CA ALA A 388 5.34 53.34 1.41
C ALA A 388 5.78 52.43 0.25
N GLY A 389 4.92 52.22 -0.77
CA GLY A 389 5.27 51.46 -1.98
C GLY A 389 4.69 50.04 -2.03
N MET A 390 4.01 49.56 -0.99
CA MET A 390 3.33 48.27 -1.06
C MET A 390 2.16 48.34 -2.05
N ARG A 391 1.95 47.26 -2.79
CA ARG A 391 0.87 47.15 -3.80
C ARG A 391 0.03 45.89 -3.67
N ARG A 392 0.43 44.97 -2.79
CA ARG A 392 -0.22 43.67 -2.56
C ARG A 392 0.02 43.24 -1.11
N GLY A 393 -0.87 42.40 -0.62
CA GLY A 393 -0.86 41.84 0.74
C GLY A 393 -2.22 41.22 1.03
N ILE A 394 -2.27 40.25 1.94
CA ILE A 394 -3.50 39.70 2.49
C ILE A 394 -3.69 40.32 3.86
N ILE A 395 -4.80 41.03 4.04
CA ILE A 395 -5.13 41.74 5.28
C ILE A 395 -6.22 40.96 5.98
N ASN A 396 -5.84 40.28 7.06
CA ASN A 396 -6.75 39.47 7.86
C ASN A 396 -7.43 40.34 8.92
N GLY A 397 -8.76 40.33 8.91
CA GLY A 397 -9.59 41.02 9.88
C GLY A 397 -11.02 41.24 9.36
N ARG A 398 -11.91 41.62 10.25
CA ARG A 398 -13.29 42.00 9.90
C ARG A 398 -13.34 43.52 9.76
N PHE A 399 -13.69 44.00 8.57
CA PHE A 399 -13.72 45.44 8.25
C PHE A 399 -15.10 45.85 7.73
N PRO A 400 -15.49 47.13 7.90
CA PRO A 400 -16.69 47.66 7.24
C PRO A 400 -16.66 47.44 5.72
N PRO A 401 -17.81 47.25 5.05
CA PRO A 401 -17.85 47.01 3.60
C PRO A 401 -17.16 48.08 2.75
N ASP A 402 -17.29 49.36 3.12
CA ASP A 402 -16.61 50.45 2.42
C ASP A 402 -15.09 50.40 2.58
N ASP A 403 -14.61 50.08 3.77
CA ASP A 403 -13.19 49.89 4.03
C ASP A 403 -12.65 48.71 3.23
N MET A 404 -13.37 47.58 3.19
CA MET A 404 -12.97 46.43 2.38
C MET A 404 -12.86 46.79 0.89
N ARG A 405 -13.82 47.56 0.36
CA ARG A 405 -13.78 48.03 -1.04
C ARG A 405 -12.53 48.87 -1.29
N GLU A 406 -12.22 49.80 -0.40
CA GLU A 406 -11.06 50.68 -0.54
C GLU A 406 -9.73 49.92 -0.37
N ILE A 407 -9.64 49.00 0.59
CA ILE A 407 -8.47 48.12 0.76
C ILE A 407 -8.22 47.32 -0.53
N ASN A 408 -9.29 46.77 -1.12
CA ASN A 408 -9.20 46.06 -2.40
C ASN A 408 -8.78 46.98 -3.55
N ARG A 409 -9.29 48.22 -3.60
CA ARG A 409 -8.90 49.24 -4.60
C ARG A 409 -7.42 49.62 -4.52
N LEU A 410 -6.85 49.67 -3.31
CA LEU A 410 -5.42 49.92 -3.10
C LEU A 410 -4.52 48.74 -3.52
N GLY A 411 -5.11 47.59 -3.85
CA GLY A 411 -4.41 46.41 -4.36
C GLY A 411 -4.28 45.25 -3.36
N PHE A 412 -4.67 45.44 -2.10
CA PHE A 412 -4.62 44.42 -1.05
C PHE A 412 -5.84 43.49 -1.11
N LEU A 413 -5.69 42.25 -0.64
CA LEU A 413 -6.78 41.29 -0.47
C LEU A 413 -7.29 41.36 0.97
N THR A 414 -8.61 41.31 1.14
CA THR A 414 -9.24 41.21 2.47
C THR A 414 -9.60 39.75 2.78
N SER A 415 -9.33 39.31 4.00
CA SER A 415 -9.62 37.97 4.52
C SER A 415 -10.18 38.08 5.94
N GLU A 416 -11.07 37.18 6.36
CA GLU A 416 -11.54 37.10 7.74
C GLU A 416 -11.25 35.73 8.34
N TYR A 417 -11.00 35.70 9.65
CA TYR A 417 -10.90 34.44 10.40
C TYR A 417 -12.28 33.86 10.62
N ASP A 418 -12.41 32.56 10.37
CA ASP A 418 -13.63 31.80 10.63
C ASP A 418 -13.28 30.38 11.10
N ASN A 419 -14.19 29.71 11.82
CA ASN A 419 -13.96 28.39 12.40
C ASN A 419 -15.24 27.55 12.42
N TYR A 420 -15.16 26.35 11.84
CA TYR A 420 -16.27 25.41 11.68
C TYR A 420 -16.11 24.12 12.50
N VAL A 421 -15.06 24.01 13.31
CA VAL A 421 -14.72 22.80 14.07
C VAL A 421 -14.99 23.01 15.55
N ASP A 422 -14.58 24.14 16.10
CA ASP A 422 -14.69 24.36 17.55
C ASP A 422 -16.10 24.77 17.95
N ILE A 423 -16.60 24.10 18.99
CA ILE A 423 -17.82 24.51 19.68
C ILE A 423 -17.38 25.15 21.01
N PRO A 424 -17.47 26.48 21.17
CA PRO A 424 -17.01 27.14 22.37
C PRO A 424 -17.84 26.69 23.58
N ARG A 425 -17.19 26.70 24.76
CA ARG A 425 -17.84 26.40 26.02
C ARG A 425 -18.96 27.42 26.27
N GLY A 426 -20.21 26.97 26.23
CA GLY A 426 -21.40 27.84 26.25
C GLY A 426 -22.27 27.76 24.99
N GLY A 427 -21.83 27.02 23.97
CA GLY A 427 -22.53 26.89 22.68
C GLY A 427 -22.24 28.07 21.75
N ILE A 428 -22.69 27.96 20.50
CA ILE A 428 -22.64 29.05 19.54
C ILE A 428 -23.58 30.15 20.05
N ARG A 429 -23.07 31.35 20.33
CA ARG A 429 -23.92 32.53 20.51
C ARG A 429 -24.59 32.80 19.17
N VAL A 430 -25.84 32.37 19.04
CA VAL A 430 -26.71 32.76 17.92
C VAL A 430 -26.86 34.28 18.01
N GLU A 431 -26.51 35.00 16.94
CA GLU A 431 -26.49 36.46 16.94
C GLU A 431 -27.85 37.09 17.33
N ARG A 432 -27.73 38.32 17.85
CA ARG A 432 -28.76 39.15 18.51
C ARG A 432 -30.13 39.14 17.81
N GLY A 433 -31.17 38.87 18.61
CA GLY A 433 -32.58 38.93 18.24
C GLY A 433 -33.38 37.75 18.79
N LEU A 434 -32.77 36.56 18.85
CA LEU A 434 -33.40 35.34 19.36
C LEU A 434 -33.24 35.17 20.88
N GLU A 435 -32.19 35.74 21.47
CA GLU A 435 -31.88 35.58 22.89
C GLU A 435 -32.94 36.24 23.79
N GLU A 436 -33.48 37.39 23.37
CA GLU A 436 -34.50 38.12 24.14
C GLU A 436 -35.89 37.49 23.99
N ASP A 437 -36.25 37.04 22.78
CA ASP A 437 -37.47 36.27 22.52
C ASP A 437 -37.43 34.91 23.26
N PHE A 438 -36.28 34.23 23.25
CA PHE A 438 -36.07 32.99 24.00
C PHE A 438 -36.12 33.21 25.51
N ARG A 439 -35.50 34.29 26.01
CA ARG A 439 -35.55 34.66 27.44
C ARG A 439 -36.99 34.96 27.88
N ARG A 440 -37.73 35.81 27.16
CA ARG A 440 -39.13 36.15 27.47
C ARG A 440 -40.02 34.90 27.42
N MET A 441 -39.81 34.03 26.44
CA MET A 441 -40.52 32.75 26.35
C MET A 441 -40.17 31.81 27.51
N SER A 442 -38.90 31.71 27.90
CA SER A 442 -38.44 30.90 29.02
C SER A 442 -38.98 31.39 30.36
N GLU A 443 -39.00 32.71 30.58
CA GLU A 443 -39.58 33.34 31.77
C GLU A 443 -41.10 33.15 31.84
N ALA A 444 -41.82 33.35 30.74
CA ALA A 444 -43.26 33.11 30.67
C ALA A 444 -43.63 31.64 30.93
N LEU A 445 -42.82 30.70 30.42
CA LEU A 445 -42.99 29.26 30.70
C LEU A 445 -42.74 28.93 32.17
N LYS A 446 -41.68 29.46 32.78
CA LYS A 446 -41.36 29.25 34.20
C LYS A 446 -42.39 29.87 35.14
N ALA A 447 -42.96 31.01 34.77
CA ALA A 447 -43.98 31.71 35.56
C ALA A 447 -45.41 31.18 35.35
N GLY A 448 -45.60 30.15 34.49
CA GLY A 448 -46.93 29.63 34.15
C GLY A 448 -47.80 30.64 33.38
N ALA A 449 -47.23 31.72 32.87
CA ALA A 449 -47.91 32.84 32.23
C ALA A 449 -48.28 32.52 30.77
N LEU A 450 -48.94 31.40 30.51
CA LEU A 450 -49.20 30.87 29.17
C LEU A 450 -49.89 31.86 28.24
N LYS A 451 -50.70 32.80 28.77
CA LYS A 451 -51.39 33.82 27.98
C LYS A 451 -50.43 34.77 27.25
N SER A 452 -49.25 35.06 27.81
CA SER A 452 -48.25 35.95 27.21
C SER A 452 -47.40 35.29 26.12
N LEU A 453 -47.52 33.96 25.94
CA LEU A 453 -46.84 33.24 24.89
C LEU A 453 -47.48 33.51 23.51
N PRO A 454 -46.69 33.44 22.42
CA PRO A 454 -47.24 33.51 21.06
C PRO A 454 -48.26 32.39 20.79
N ARG A 455 -49.29 32.68 19.99
CA ARG A 455 -50.41 31.75 19.69
C ARG A 455 -49.92 30.38 19.20
N LYS A 456 -48.96 30.33 18.27
CA LYS A 456 -48.39 29.08 17.75
C LYS A 456 -47.62 28.26 18.79
N VAL A 457 -47.01 28.91 19.79
CA VAL A 457 -46.33 28.22 20.90
C VAL A 457 -47.37 27.64 21.86
N LYS A 458 -48.48 28.37 22.13
CA LYS A 458 -49.62 27.85 22.89
C LYS A 458 -50.27 26.65 22.21
N GLU A 459 -50.52 26.73 20.90
CA GLU A 459 -51.09 25.64 20.09
C GLU A 459 -50.18 24.40 20.12
N ALA A 460 -48.86 24.57 19.92
CA ALA A 460 -47.90 23.48 20.03
C ALA A 460 -47.80 22.87 21.44
N LEU A 461 -47.91 23.69 22.51
CA LEU A 461 -47.93 23.21 23.90
C LEU A 461 -49.25 22.50 24.25
N LEU A 462 -50.37 22.90 23.64
CA LEU A 462 -51.67 22.23 23.75
C LEU A 462 -51.67 20.88 23.01
N GLU A 463 -51.08 20.81 21.82
CA GLU A 463 -50.82 19.54 21.12
C GLU A 463 -49.89 18.63 21.92
N ALA A 464 -48.87 19.19 22.58
CA ALA A 464 -47.96 18.45 23.47
C ALA A 464 -48.60 17.99 24.79
N ARG A 465 -49.82 18.47 25.12
CA ARG A 465 -50.52 18.20 26.38
C ARG A 465 -51.30 16.88 26.39
N ILE A 466 -51.40 16.19 25.26
CA ILE A 466 -52.20 14.97 25.13
C ILE A 466 -51.27 13.78 24.84
N ARG A 467 -50.73 13.18 25.89
CA ARG A 467 -50.37 11.77 25.89
C ARG A 467 -51.05 11.12 27.08
N ALA A 468 -51.98 10.20 26.82
CA ALA A 468 -52.77 9.53 27.85
C ALA A 468 -51.90 8.71 28.83
N ASP A 469 -50.66 8.40 28.46
CA ASP A 469 -49.71 7.58 29.21
C ASP A 469 -48.83 8.36 30.20
N GLY A 470 -48.96 9.69 30.29
CA GLY A 470 -48.14 10.52 31.17
C GLY A 470 -46.66 10.64 30.76
N SER A 471 -46.27 10.17 29.57
CA SER A 471 -44.89 10.26 29.10
C SER A 471 -44.48 11.70 28.78
N PRO A 472 -43.23 12.11 29.11
CA PRO A 472 -42.75 13.45 28.82
C PRO A 472 -42.70 13.69 27.31
N TRP A 473 -43.37 14.74 26.86
CA TRP A 473 -43.30 15.17 25.47
C TRP A 473 -41.93 15.78 25.14
N ARG A 474 -41.37 15.44 23.98
CA ARG A 474 -40.16 16.04 23.40
C ARG A 474 -40.32 16.16 21.88
N GLY A 475 -39.97 17.32 21.32
CA GLY A 475 -40.17 17.56 19.89
C GLY A 475 -39.70 18.92 19.41
N TRP A 476 -39.60 19.05 18.09
CA TRP A 476 -39.28 20.31 17.41
C TRP A 476 -40.54 21.17 17.23
N VAL A 477 -40.44 22.47 17.50
CA VAL A 477 -41.49 23.48 17.30
C VAL A 477 -40.95 24.59 16.39
N ASN A 478 -41.72 24.99 15.38
CA ASN A 478 -41.34 26.08 14.49
C ASN A 478 -41.97 27.41 14.94
N PHE A 479 -41.16 28.45 15.17
CA PHE A 479 -41.62 29.80 15.51
C PHE A 479 -40.83 30.85 14.72
N ARG A 480 -41.54 31.74 14.02
CA ARG A 480 -40.97 32.81 13.17
C ARG A 480 -39.84 32.34 12.25
N GLY A 481 -40.04 31.20 11.57
CA GLY A 481 -39.06 30.63 10.64
C GLY A 481 -37.92 29.84 11.30
N ASN A 482 -37.85 29.81 12.63
CA ASN A 482 -36.82 29.10 13.39
C ASN A 482 -37.37 27.84 14.06
N ARG A 483 -36.53 26.81 14.20
CA ARG A 483 -36.90 25.50 14.73
C ARG A 483 -36.28 25.29 16.11
N PHE A 484 -37.12 25.10 17.13
CA PHE A 484 -36.73 24.99 18.54
C PHE A 484 -37.01 23.59 19.07
N TRP A 485 -36.09 22.99 19.83
CA TRP A 485 -36.30 21.70 20.48
C TRP A 485 -36.80 21.91 21.91
N PHE A 486 -37.96 21.32 22.23
CA PHE A 486 -38.55 21.37 23.55
C PHE A 486 -38.56 19.98 24.19
N LYS A 487 -38.28 19.92 25.49
CA LYS A 487 -38.40 18.71 26.31
C LYS A 487 -39.13 19.07 27.60
N ARG A 488 -40.25 18.41 27.88
CA ARG A 488 -40.96 18.54 29.16
C ARG A 488 -40.23 17.68 30.20
N CYS A 489 -39.73 18.31 31.28
CA CYS A 489 -38.96 17.61 32.31
C CYS A 489 -39.78 17.15 33.54
N SER A 490 -41.08 17.48 33.65
CA SER A 490 -41.94 16.98 34.74
C SER A 490 -43.44 16.94 34.38
N ALA A 491 -44.21 16.11 35.10
CA ALA A 491 -45.66 15.92 34.91
C ALA A 491 -46.53 16.98 35.60
N LYS A 492 -46.02 17.72 36.59
CA LYS A 492 -46.76 18.77 37.31
C LYS A 492 -46.47 20.14 36.72
N MET A 493 -47.53 20.91 36.47
CA MET A 493 -47.44 22.33 36.09
C MET A 493 -46.89 23.16 37.24
#